data_AF-A0A0J8B6X5-F1
#
_entry.id   AF-A0A0J8B6X5-F1
#
_cell.length_a   1.000
_cell.length_b   1.000
_cell.length_c   1.000
_cell.angle_alpha   90.00
_cell.angle_beta   90.00
_cell.angle_gamma   90.00
#
_symmetry.space_group_name_H-M   'P 1'
#
loop_
_entity.id
_entity.type
_entity.pdbx_description
1 polymer ?
#
loop_
_entity_poly.entity_id
_entity_poly.type
_entity_poly.pdbx_seq_one_letter_code
_entity_poly.pdbx_strand_id
1 'polypeptide(L)'
;MIIDSMETKEAANLHHVSVEALCYAMDQYFRVVDSSWDIGAVSRWPRSTLNMKQQSDLHSCGVYMLLAIKHNADRFVESVHLGNIVEERKWLLCEDVMCNFNEARESVKALMSSL
;
A
#
# COMPACT_ATOMS: atom_id res chain seq x y z
N MET A 1 -8.41 3.91 -2.57
CA MET A 1 -7.19 4.72 -2.74
C MET A 1 -6.30 4.06 -3.77
N ILE A 2 -5.75 4.84 -4.69
CA ILE A 2 -4.88 4.36 -5.78
C ILE A 2 -3.49 4.94 -5.52
N ILE A 3 -2.48 4.08 -5.49
CA ILE A 3 -1.09 4.43 -5.19
C ILE A 3 -0.26 4.10 -6.42
N ASP A 4 0.36 5.13 -6.99
CA ASP A 4 1.38 4.99 -8.03
C ASP A 4 2.49 6.00 -7.74
N SER A 5 3.69 5.50 -7.43
CA SER A 5 4.82 6.36 -7.10
C SER A 5 5.43 7.03 -8.33
N MET A 6 5.21 6.49 -9.53
CA MET A 6 5.71 7.05 -10.79
C MET A 6 4.74 8.08 -11.37
N GLU A 7 3.43 7.91 -11.15
CA GLU A 7 2.38 8.76 -11.73
C GLU A 7 1.37 9.27 -10.67
N THR A 8 1.90 9.90 -9.62
CA THR A 8 1.14 10.30 -8.41
C THR A 8 -0.14 11.12 -8.65
N LYS A 9 -0.19 11.95 -9.70
CA LYS A 9 -1.34 12.81 -10.03
C LYS A 9 -2.35 12.15 -10.95
N GLU A 10 -1.88 11.36 -11.92
CA GLU A 10 -2.71 10.76 -12.97
C GLU A 10 -3.08 9.30 -12.68
N ALA A 11 -2.63 8.73 -11.56
CA ALA A 11 -2.84 7.33 -11.20
C ALA A 11 -4.31 6.88 -11.34
N ALA A 12 -5.27 7.71 -10.91
CA ALA A 12 -6.69 7.38 -11.03
C ALA A 12 -7.16 7.25 -12.48
N ASN A 13 -6.65 8.10 -13.37
CA ASN A 13 -6.98 8.09 -14.79
C ASN A 13 -6.27 6.94 -15.51
N LEU A 14 -4.98 6.74 -15.24
CA LEU A 14 -4.16 5.71 -15.88
C LEU A 14 -4.63 4.30 -15.52
N HIS A 15 -5.02 4.09 -14.26
CA HIS A 15 -5.40 2.77 -13.74
C HIS A 15 -6.90 2.51 -13.76
N HIS A 16 -7.73 3.39 -14.34
CA HIS A 16 -9.19 3.28 -14.23
C HIS A 16 -9.73 1.92 -14.70
N VAL A 17 -9.24 1.38 -15.83
CA VAL A 17 -9.66 0.06 -16.34
C VAL A 17 -9.31 -1.05 -15.36
N SER A 18 -8.07 -1.05 -14.86
CA SER A 18 -7.59 -2.04 -13.89
C SER A 18 -8.36 -1.96 -12.57
N VAL A 19 -8.68 -0.75 -12.12
CA VAL A 19 -9.46 -0.50 -10.91
C VAL A 19 -10.90 -0.97 -11.09
N GLU A 20 -11.56 -0.72 -12.22
CA GLU A 20 -12.90 -1.24 -12.46
C GLU A 20 -12.93 -2.77 -12.51
N ALA A 21 -11.93 -3.39 -13.15
CA ALA A 21 -11.81 -4.85 -13.15
C ALA A 21 -11.62 -5.42 -11.74
N LEU A 22 -10.82 -4.76 -10.90
CA LEU A 22 -10.65 -5.12 -9.50
C LEU A 22 -11.94 -4.93 -8.69
N CYS A 23 -12.64 -3.81 -8.87
CA CYS A 23 -13.93 -3.55 -8.21
C CYS A 23 -14.94 -4.64 -8.55
N TYR A 24 -15.05 -5.02 -9.84
CA TYR A 24 -15.94 -6.09 -10.26
C TYR A 24 -15.55 -7.44 -9.65
N ALA A 25 -14.26 -7.78 -9.63
CA ALA A 25 -13.79 -9.02 -9.00
C ALA A 25 -14.11 -9.06 -7.49
N MET A 26 -13.96 -7.93 -6.79
CA MET A 26 -14.33 -7.80 -5.39
C MET A 26 -15.85 -7.98 -5.19
N ASP A 27 -16.69 -7.37 -6.03
CA ASP A 27 -18.14 -7.56 -5.98
C ASP A 27 -18.53 -9.02 -6.18
N GLN A 28 -17.89 -9.73 -7.11
CA GLN A 28 -18.12 -11.18 -7.30
C GLN A 28 -17.73 -11.98 -6.06
N TYR A 29 -16.57 -11.68 -5.47
CA TYR A 29 -16.11 -12.35 -4.25
C TYR A 29 -17.07 -12.09 -3.08
N PHE A 30 -17.47 -10.83 -2.86
CA PHE A 30 -18.41 -10.49 -1.80
C PHE A 30 -19.77 -11.16 -1.99
N ARG A 31 -20.24 -11.32 -3.22
CA ARG A 31 -21.48 -12.05 -3.50
C ARG A 31 -21.42 -13.54 -3.16
N VAL A 32 -20.24 -14.16 -3.28
CA VAL A 32 -20.04 -15.56 -2.87
C VAL A 32 -20.13 -15.71 -1.35
N VAL A 33 -19.63 -14.72 -0.61
CA VAL A 33 -19.65 -14.70 0.87
C VAL A 33 -21.02 -14.25 1.41
N ASP A 34 -21.65 -13.29 0.75
CA ASP A 34 -22.95 -12.72 1.07
C ASP A 34 -23.80 -12.58 -0.21
N SER A 35 -24.75 -13.50 -0.37
CA SER A 35 -25.63 -13.53 -1.54
C SER A 35 -26.50 -12.26 -1.73
N SER A 36 -26.65 -11.44 -0.69
CA SER A 36 -27.39 -10.18 -0.74
C SER A 36 -26.56 -8.99 -1.24
N TRP A 37 -25.25 -9.19 -1.44
CA TRP A 37 -24.34 -8.15 -1.94
C TRP A 37 -24.76 -7.65 -3.34
N ASP A 38 -24.87 -6.33 -3.47
CA ASP A 38 -25.21 -5.67 -4.72
C ASP A 38 -23.98 -5.56 -5.64
N ILE A 39 -24.09 -6.07 -6.87
CA ILE A 39 -23.01 -5.97 -7.86
C ILE A 39 -22.87 -4.50 -8.30
N GLY A 40 -21.65 -3.99 -8.30
CA GLY A 40 -21.34 -2.58 -8.55
C GLY A 40 -21.31 -1.73 -7.28
N ALA A 41 -21.51 -2.32 -6.09
CA ALA A 41 -21.37 -1.60 -4.83
C ALA A 41 -19.94 -1.07 -4.64
N VAL A 42 -18.93 -1.88 -4.94
CA VAL A 42 -17.52 -1.47 -4.80
C VAL A 42 -17.14 -0.38 -5.79
N SER A 43 -17.65 -0.41 -7.04
CA SER A 43 -17.37 0.63 -8.04
C SER A 43 -17.88 2.02 -7.62
N ARG A 44 -18.85 2.10 -6.70
CA ARG A 44 -19.38 3.36 -6.17
C ARG A 44 -18.55 3.92 -5.00
N TRP A 45 -17.57 3.19 -4.49
CA TRP A 45 -16.76 3.66 -3.37
C TRP A 45 -15.92 4.88 -3.78
N PRO A 46 -15.73 5.87 -2.88
CA PRO A 46 -14.89 7.02 -3.16
C PRO A 46 -13.47 6.60 -3.59
N ARG A 47 -13.00 7.20 -4.68
CA ARG A 47 -11.65 6.99 -5.20
C ARG A 47 -10.83 8.24 -4.97
N SER A 48 -9.66 8.05 -4.42
CA SER A 48 -8.65 9.09 -4.20
C SER A 48 -7.29 8.57 -4.64
N THR A 49 -6.45 9.48 -5.11
CA THR A 49 -5.01 9.25 -5.24
C THR A 49 -4.33 9.77 -3.99
N LEU A 50 -3.26 9.10 -3.57
CA LEU A 50 -2.47 9.56 -2.44
C LEU A 50 -1.49 10.65 -2.91
N ASN A 51 -1.54 11.83 -2.30
CA ASN A 51 -0.57 12.87 -2.59
C ASN A 51 0.79 12.50 -2.00
N MET A 52 1.75 12.19 -2.85
CA MET A 52 3.12 11.87 -2.45
C MET A 52 4.11 12.45 -3.45
N LYS A 53 5.38 12.55 -3.04
CA LYS A 53 6.44 12.93 -3.97
C LYS A 53 6.52 11.91 -5.11
N GLN A 54 6.55 12.37 -6.36
CA GLN A 54 6.77 11.49 -7.50
C GLN A 54 8.19 10.94 -7.46
N GLN A 55 8.29 9.62 -7.57
CA GLN A 55 9.53 8.89 -7.66
C GLN A 55 10.28 9.28 -8.94
N SER A 56 11.59 9.49 -8.82
CA SER A 56 12.47 9.90 -9.92
C SER A 56 13.41 8.80 -10.42
N ASP A 57 13.40 7.63 -9.77
CA ASP A 57 14.24 6.48 -10.10
C ASP A 57 13.37 5.26 -10.50
N LEU A 58 13.99 4.14 -10.90
CA LEU A 58 13.27 2.92 -11.30
C LEU A 58 13.39 1.77 -10.27
N HIS A 59 13.94 2.02 -9.08
CA HIS A 59 14.29 0.97 -8.12
C HIS A 59 13.74 1.20 -6.70
N SER A 60 13.06 2.32 -6.47
CA SER A 60 12.53 2.70 -5.16
C SER A 60 11.02 2.52 -5.04
N CYS A 61 10.32 2.08 -6.09
CA CYS A 61 8.85 1.93 -6.10
C CYS A 61 8.32 1.09 -4.93
N GLY A 62 9.02 0.01 -4.57
CA GLY A 62 8.67 -0.80 -3.40
C GLY A 62 8.72 -0.03 -2.07
N VAL A 63 9.71 0.85 -1.89
CA VAL A 63 9.83 1.69 -0.68
C VAL A 63 8.68 2.70 -0.64
N TYR A 64 8.38 3.37 -1.75
CA TYR A 64 7.28 4.32 -1.83
C TYR A 64 5.93 3.65 -1.53
N MET A 65 5.68 2.48 -2.13
CA MET A 65 4.44 1.73 -1.94
C MET A 65 4.29 1.26 -0.48
N LEU A 66 5.34 0.70 0.13
CA LEU A 66 5.28 0.22 1.51
C LEU A 66 5.03 1.36 2.50
N LEU A 67 5.72 2.49 2.33
CA LEU A 67 5.46 3.68 3.15
C LEU A 67 4.03 4.18 2.99
N ALA A 68 3.56 4.30 1.75
CA ALA A 68 2.20 4.71 1.46
C ALA A 68 1.18 3.80 2.15
N ILE A 69 1.36 2.48 2.09
CA ILE A 69 0.49 1.51 2.74
C ILE A 69 0.54 1.68 4.27
N LYS A 70 1.74 1.70 4.87
CA LYS A 70 1.90 1.78 6.33
C LYS A 70 1.34 3.06 6.91
N HIS A 71 1.56 4.21 6.26
CA HIS A 71 0.96 5.47 6.69
C HIS A 71 -0.57 5.49 6.59
N ASN A 72 -1.14 4.70 5.67
CA ASN A 72 -2.58 4.60 5.49
C ASN A 72 -3.24 3.47 6.30
N ALA A 73 -2.46 2.55 6.86
CA ALA A 73 -2.97 1.39 7.57
C ALA A 73 -3.73 1.77 8.85
N ASP A 74 -3.20 2.74 9.60
CA ASP A 74 -3.80 3.18 10.87
C ASP A 74 -4.90 4.23 10.65
N ARG A 75 -4.72 5.11 9.65
CA ARG A 75 -5.65 6.19 9.30
C ARG A 75 -5.54 6.48 7.81
N PHE A 76 -6.67 6.64 7.13
CA PHE A 76 -6.67 7.16 5.76
C PHE A 76 -6.08 8.57 5.75
N VAL A 77 -4.90 8.72 5.13
CA VAL A 77 -4.23 10.01 4.95
C VAL A 77 -4.33 10.45 3.50
N GLU A 78 -4.47 11.76 3.30
CA GLU A 78 -4.51 12.34 1.95
C GLU A 78 -3.11 12.58 1.39
N SER A 79 -2.09 12.65 2.26
CA SER A 79 -0.71 12.88 1.85
C SER A 79 0.30 12.07 2.66
N VAL A 80 1.39 11.69 1.99
CA VAL A 80 2.57 11.08 2.60
C VAL A 80 3.81 11.87 2.18
N HIS A 81 4.57 12.31 3.18
CA HIS A 81 5.83 13.01 2.97
C HIS A 81 6.96 12.01 3.10
N LEU A 82 7.63 11.73 2.00
CA LEU A 82 8.79 10.84 1.99
C LEU A 82 10.06 11.66 2.20
N GLY A 83 10.88 11.22 3.16
CA GLY A 83 12.19 11.79 3.42
C GLY A 83 13.27 11.24 2.49
N ASN A 84 14.45 11.01 3.04
CA ASN A 84 15.56 10.40 2.33
C ASN A 84 15.32 8.90 2.16
N ILE A 85 15.28 8.39 0.92
CA ILE A 85 14.99 6.98 0.61
C ILE A 85 15.92 5.99 1.32
N VAL A 86 17.19 6.35 1.58
CA VAL A 86 18.11 5.48 2.32
C VAL A 86 17.66 5.34 3.78
N GLU A 87 17.22 6.44 4.40
CA GLU A 87 16.72 6.42 5.76
C GLU A 87 15.35 5.74 5.84
N GLU A 88 14.48 5.96 4.86
CA GLU A 88 13.20 5.27 4.75
C GLU A 88 13.36 3.74 4.66
N ARG A 89 14.35 3.26 3.90
CA ARG A 89 14.68 1.82 3.83
C ARG A 89 15.08 1.26 5.19
N LYS A 90 15.91 2.00 5.94
CA LYS A 90 16.31 1.59 7.30
C LYS A 90 15.12 1.58 8.24
N TRP A 91 14.27 2.60 8.17
CA TRP A 91 13.07 2.69 8.99
C TRP A 91 12.11 1.53 8.71
N LEU A 92 11.81 1.24 7.44
CA LEU A 92 10.99 0.09 7.04
C LEU A 92 11.56 -1.23 7.55
N LEU A 93 12.87 -1.44 7.41
CA LEU A 93 13.53 -2.64 7.92
C LEU A 93 13.36 -2.77 9.45
N CYS A 94 13.63 -1.69 10.19
CA CYS A 94 13.48 -1.69 11.65
C CYS A 94 12.04 -1.99 12.07
N GLU A 95 11.07 -1.37 11.41
CA GLU A 95 9.66 -1.54 11.75
C GLU A 95 9.17 -2.96 11.43
N ASP A 96 9.54 -3.54 10.27
CA ASP A 96 9.21 -4.93 9.94
C ASP A 96 9.92 -5.95 10.87
N VAL A 97 11.17 -5.72 11.24
CA VAL A 97 11.90 -6.58 12.21
C VAL A 97 11.24 -6.52 13.59
N MET A 98 10.80 -5.34 14.01
CA MET A 98 10.20 -5.14 15.34
C MET A 98 8.71 -5.48 15.39
N CYS A 99 8.06 -5.65 14.24
CA CYS A 99 6.65 -5.97 14.11
C CYS A 99 6.29 -7.26 14.86
N ASN A 100 5.20 -7.22 15.65
CA ASN A 100 4.72 -8.40 16.39
C ASN A 100 4.18 -9.51 15.48
N PHE A 101 3.85 -9.19 14.23
CA PHE A 101 3.35 -10.14 13.23
C PHE A 101 4.47 -10.73 12.36
N ASN A 102 5.72 -10.32 12.56
CA ASN A 102 6.84 -10.91 11.84
C ASN A 102 7.15 -12.29 12.41
N GLU A 103 6.79 -13.34 11.66
CA GLU A 103 7.02 -14.74 12.04
C GLU A 103 8.51 -15.08 12.22
N ALA A 104 9.40 -14.35 11.53
CA ALA A 104 10.84 -14.51 11.64
C ALA A 104 11.47 -13.65 12.76
N ARG A 105 10.68 -12.88 13.51
CA ARG A 105 11.18 -11.93 14.51
C ARG A 105 12.13 -12.55 15.52
N GLU A 106 11.79 -13.71 16.07
CA GLU A 106 12.64 -14.37 17.07
C GLU A 106 13.96 -14.86 16.46
N SER A 107 13.93 -15.34 15.21
CA SER A 107 15.14 -15.70 14.46
C SER A 107 16.04 -14.48 14.21
N VAL A 108 15.45 -13.33 13.86
CA VAL A 108 16.20 -12.08 13.66
C VAL A 108 16.81 -11.59 14.97
N LYS A 109 16.06 -11.61 16.08
CA LYS A 109 16.59 -11.26 17.41
C LYS A 109 17.76 -12.15 17.83
N ALA A 110 17.65 -13.46 17.58
CA ALA A 110 18.70 -14.42 17.88
C ALA A 110 19.97 -14.13 17.06
N LEU A 111 19.82 -13.85 15.75
CA LEU A 111 20.94 -13.47 14.90
C LEU A 111 21.63 -12.18 15.39
N MET A 112 20.86 -11.15 15.73
CA MET A 112 21.40 -9.88 16.22
C MET A 112 22.13 -10.01 17.56
N SER A 113 21.73 -10.97 18.40
CA SER A 113 22.37 -11.22 19.70
C SER A 113 23.66 -12.05 19.59
N SER A 114 23.97 -12.57 18.39
CA SER A 114 25.16 -13.37 18.09
C SER A 114 26.28 -12.59 17.39
N LEU A 115 26.02 -11.31 17.05
CA LEU A 115 26.96 -10.36 16.47
C LEU A 115 27.57 -9.48 17.56
#